data_AF-A0A7S0ATK2-F1
#
_entry.id   AF-A0A7S0ATK2-F1
#
_cell.length_a   1.000
_cell.length_b   1.000
_cell.length_c   1.000
_cell.angle_alpha   90.00
_cell.angle_beta   90.00
_cell.angle_gamma   90.00
#
_symmetry.space_group_name_H-M   'P 1'
#
loop_
_entity.id
_entity.type
_entity.pdbx_description
1 polymer ?
#
loop_
_entity_poly.entity_id
_entity_poly.type
_entity_poly.pdbx_seq_one_letter_code
_entity_poly.pdbx_strand_id
1 'polypeptide(L)'
;MAFNHELTGAVGHLVQVLSNLCNESTLDPTIIMPEVPTRKIEGDVPPKDMPDFVHLGQIYFYRLFLSYLFGRYSQAYDIVLARESFVDKIPVRHAILADETFYTGLTAVAVAREKGDDTLLVQARQCLDNMKGFCEQCRHNFEHKRCLLEAEIAVYDCKYDKAASLYDDAIRIAGEHGFVHEQGLAHEKAGSFYYGLNRSKSLQHFKWAKKYFLQWGSPRKVRDLEQRYSIGSSST
;
A
#
# COMPACT_ATOMS: atom_id res chain seq x y z
N MET A 1 -11.70 -5.66 28.63
CA MET A 1 -12.85 -6.56 28.41
C MET A 1 -12.57 -7.37 27.16
N ALA A 2 -12.78 -8.68 27.24
CA ALA A 2 -12.27 -9.69 26.34
C ALA A 2 -12.94 -9.66 24.94
N PHE A 3 -12.13 -9.52 23.90
CA PHE A 3 -12.45 -9.84 22.50
C PHE A 3 -11.29 -10.70 21.98
N ASN A 4 -11.11 -11.92 22.50
CA ASN A 4 -9.93 -12.72 22.12
C ASN A 4 -10.17 -14.23 22.06
N HIS A 5 -11.42 -14.67 22.00
CA HIS A 5 -11.71 -16.05 21.63
C HIS A 5 -12.71 -16.04 20.47
N GLU A 6 -12.34 -16.75 19.39
CA GLU A 6 -13.19 -17.15 18.24
C GLU A 6 -13.30 -16.23 17.03
N LEU A 7 -12.23 -15.54 16.63
CA LEU A 7 -12.12 -15.10 15.22
C LEU A 7 -11.00 -15.89 14.53
N THR A 8 -11.36 -17.06 14.01
CA THR A 8 -10.50 -17.89 13.17
C THR A 8 -10.77 -17.62 11.68
N GLY A 9 -9.79 -17.86 10.81
CA GLY A 9 -9.92 -17.65 9.36
C GLY A 9 -9.95 -16.17 8.94
N ALA A 10 -10.69 -15.85 7.87
CA ALA A 10 -10.65 -14.55 7.21
C ALA A 10 -11.03 -13.36 8.09
N VAL A 11 -12.02 -13.53 8.96
CA VAL A 11 -12.45 -12.48 9.87
C VAL A 11 -11.38 -12.19 10.93
N GLY A 12 -10.68 -13.22 11.40
CA GLY A 12 -9.55 -13.07 12.33
C GLY A 12 -8.40 -12.24 11.74
N HIS A 13 -8.02 -12.52 10.49
CA HIS A 13 -6.98 -11.73 9.82
C HIS A 13 -7.40 -10.28 9.56
N LEU A 14 -8.66 -10.01 9.23
CA LEU A 14 -9.17 -8.65 9.12
C LEU A 14 -9.08 -7.89 10.45
N VAL A 15 -9.46 -8.53 11.57
CA VAL A 15 -9.30 -7.93 12.90
C VAL A 15 -7.83 -7.71 13.25
N GLN A 16 -6.94 -8.61 12.85
CA GLN A 16 -5.50 -8.41 13.02
C GLN A 16 -4.98 -7.22 12.21
N VAL A 17 -5.43 -7.03 10.96
CA VAL A 17 -5.09 -5.86 10.14
C VAL A 17 -5.54 -4.58 10.84
N LEU A 18 -6.77 -4.54 11.34
CA LEU A 18 -7.28 -3.39 12.11
C LEU A 18 -6.44 -3.16 13.37
N SER A 19 -6.11 -4.22 14.12
CA SER A 19 -5.22 -4.10 15.28
C SER A 19 -3.84 -3.57 14.87
N ASN A 20 -3.26 -4.01 13.76
CA ASN A 20 -1.97 -3.52 13.30
C ASN A 20 -1.99 -2.05 12.91
N LEU A 21 -3.14 -1.52 12.48
CA LEU A 21 -3.34 -0.11 12.15
C LEU A 21 -3.65 0.75 13.37
N CYS A 22 -4.44 0.22 14.32
CA CYS A 22 -5.00 0.95 15.45
C CYS A 22 -4.20 0.79 16.75
N ASN A 23 -3.64 -0.41 16.99
CA ASN A 23 -3.00 -0.77 18.25
C ASN A 23 -1.51 -0.46 18.21
N GLU A 24 -1.11 0.48 19.05
CA GLU A 24 0.28 0.91 19.17
C GLU A 24 1.19 -0.14 19.83
N SER A 25 0.62 -1.10 20.56
CA SER A 25 1.36 -2.17 21.24
C SER A 25 1.72 -3.35 20.33
N THR A 26 1.22 -3.40 19.10
CA THR A 26 1.66 -4.40 18.12
C THR A 26 3.13 -4.17 17.78
N LEU A 27 3.98 -5.19 17.96
CA LEU A 27 5.43 -5.12 17.71
C LEU A 27 5.74 -4.76 16.25
N ASP A 28 5.21 -5.52 15.30
CA ASP A 28 5.39 -5.29 13.86
C ASP A 28 4.03 -5.20 13.16
N PRO A 29 3.68 -4.07 12.51
CA PRO A 29 2.36 -3.91 11.91
C PRO A 29 2.21 -4.67 10.58
N THR A 30 3.30 -5.23 10.05
CA THR A 30 3.35 -5.91 8.75
C THR A 30 3.08 -7.41 8.86
N ILE A 31 3.11 -7.94 10.09
CA ILE A 31 2.92 -9.36 10.37
C ILE A 31 1.44 -9.64 10.61
N ILE A 32 0.94 -10.66 9.90
CA ILE A 32 -0.38 -11.25 10.11
C ILE A 32 -0.14 -12.69 10.55
N MET A 33 -0.72 -13.09 11.68
CA MET A 33 -0.53 -14.41 12.27
C MET A 33 -1.66 -15.36 11.89
N PRO A 34 -1.37 -16.65 11.61
CA PRO A 34 -0.04 -17.25 11.58
C PRO A 34 0.80 -16.77 10.39
N GLU A 35 2.12 -16.68 10.58
CA GLU A 35 3.00 -16.19 9.53
C GLU A 35 2.99 -17.14 8.33
N VAL A 36 2.63 -16.60 7.17
CA VAL A 36 2.69 -17.34 5.90
C VAL A 36 4.06 -17.14 5.24
N PRO A 37 4.63 -18.14 4.55
CA PRO A 37 5.99 -18.03 4.05
C PRO A 37 6.17 -16.96 2.96
N THR A 38 7.25 -16.19 2.99
CA THR A 38 7.63 -15.29 1.88
C THR A 38 8.47 -16.01 0.82
N ARG A 39 8.44 -17.35 0.80
CA ARG A 39 9.08 -18.19 -0.21
C ARG A 39 8.04 -18.77 -1.17
N LYS A 40 8.51 -19.23 -2.33
CA LYS A 40 7.70 -19.90 -3.37
C LYS A 40 6.86 -21.04 -2.76
N ILE A 41 5.58 -21.09 -3.12
CA ILE A 41 4.65 -22.17 -2.76
C ILE A 41 4.48 -23.10 -3.98
N GLU A 42 4.86 -24.36 -3.82
CA GLU A 42 4.81 -25.37 -4.89
C GLU A 42 3.55 -26.25 -4.80
N GLY A 43 3.11 -26.78 -5.94
CA GLY A 43 1.97 -27.70 -6.05
C GLY A 43 0.62 -27.04 -6.34
N ASP A 44 -0.32 -27.82 -6.88
CA ASP A 44 -1.63 -27.34 -7.36
C ASP A 44 -2.70 -27.22 -6.26
N VAL A 45 -2.35 -27.62 -5.04
CA VAL A 45 -3.20 -27.58 -3.84
C VAL A 45 -2.39 -26.91 -2.73
N PRO A 46 -2.97 -26.02 -1.92
CA PRO A 46 -2.24 -25.44 -0.80
C PRO A 46 -1.85 -26.55 0.20
N PRO A 47 -0.72 -26.42 0.90
CA PRO A 47 -0.36 -27.35 1.97
C PRO A 47 -1.52 -27.54 2.95
N LYS A 48 -1.69 -28.74 3.51
CA LYS A 48 -2.83 -29.06 4.41
C LYS A 48 -2.93 -28.13 5.62
N ASP A 49 -1.82 -27.53 6.03
CA ASP A 49 -1.72 -26.63 7.19
C ASP A 49 -1.90 -25.15 6.79
N MET A 50 -2.24 -24.86 5.53
CA MET A 50 -2.47 -23.52 5.00
C MET A 50 -3.93 -23.30 4.59
N PRO A 51 -4.38 -22.04 4.58
CA PRO A 51 -5.65 -21.67 3.97
C PRO A 51 -5.76 -22.05 2.48
N ASP A 52 -6.99 -22.05 1.97
CA ASP A 52 -7.22 -22.09 0.53
C ASP A 52 -6.54 -20.91 -0.20
N PHE A 53 -6.34 -21.02 -1.52
CA PHE A 53 -5.62 -19.98 -2.29
C PHE A 53 -6.30 -18.61 -2.27
N VAL A 54 -7.63 -18.54 -2.11
CA VAL A 54 -8.36 -17.26 -2.04
C VAL A 54 -8.04 -16.57 -0.72
N HIS A 55 -8.14 -17.30 0.38
CA HIS A 55 -7.84 -16.76 1.70
C HIS A 55 -6.34 -16.45 1.85
N LEU A 56 -5.48 -17.30 1.29
CA LEU A 56 -4.05 -17.05 1.21
C LEU A 56 -3.77 -15.76 0.43
N GLY A 57 -4.40 -15.57 -0.73
CA GLY A 57 -4.30 -14.34 -1.51
C GLY A 57 -4.67 -13.08 -0.71
N GLN A 58 -5.70 -13.15 0.12
CA GLN A 58 -6.08 -12.04 1.02
C GLN A 58 -4.99 -11.74 2.06
N ILE A 59 -4.42 -12.76 2.70
CA ILE A 59 -3.34 -12.59 3.68
C ILE A 59 -2.14 -11.90 3.02
N TYR A 60 -1.73 -12.37 1.83
CA TYR A 60 -0.60 -11.77 1.11
C TYR A 60 -0.89 -10.33 0.71
N PHE A 61 -2.10 -10.03 0.24
CA PHE A 61 -2.50 -8.66 -0.05
C PHE A 61 -2.41 -7.77 1.18
N TYR A 62 -2.94 -8.19 2.33
CA TYR A 62 -2.87 -7.38 3.55
C TYR A 62 -1.44 -7.17 4.03
N ARG A 63 -0.57 -8.19 3.91
CA ARG A 63 0.86 -8.04 4.21
C ARG A 63 1.53 -7.07 3.24
N LEU A 64 1.28 -7.19 1.93
CA LEU A 64 1.79 -6.25 0.92
C LEU A 64 1.35 -4.82 1.24
N PHE A 65 0.06 -4.62 1.50
CA PHE A 65 -0.52 -3.33 1.88
C PHE A 65 0.15 -2.75 3.13
N LEU A 66 0.25 -3.52 4.21
CA LEU A 66 0.83 -3.06 5.48
C LEU A 66 2.34 -2.81 5.33
N SER A 67 3.09 -3.71 4.70
CA SER A 67 4.51 -3.52 4.44
C SER A 67 4.77 -2.26 3.61
N TYR A 68 3.99 -2.04 2.54
CA TYR A 68 4.11 -0.80 1.77
C TYR A 68 3.75 0.44 2.59
N LEU A 69 2.61 0.41 3.28
CA LEU A 69 2.09 1.53 4.06
C LEU A 69 3.08 1.97 5.15
N PHE A 70 3.78 1.03 5.79
CA PHE A 70 4.80 1.30 6.82
C PHE A 70 6.23 1.41 6.25
N GLY A 71 6.39 1.60 4.94
CA GLY A 71 7.69 1.86 4.31
C GLY A 71 8.66 0.68 4.30
N ARG A 72 8.19 -0.55 4.49
CA ARG A 72 8.98 -1.78 4.40
C ARG A 72 9.00 -2.30 2.97
N TYR A 73 9.51 -1.50 2.02
CA TYR A 73 9.36 -1.77 0.59
C TYR A 73 10.06 -3.06 0.13
N SER A 74 11.26 -3.36 0.63
CA SER A 74 11.93 -4.62 0.31
C SER A 74 11.11 -5.84 0.78
N GLN A 75 10.56 -5.81 2.00
CA GLN A 75 9.68 -6.85 2.52
C GLN A 75 8.38 -6.97 1.71
N ALA A 76 7.79 -5.83 1.33
CA ALA A 76 6.61 -5.79 0.46
C ALA A 76 6.89 -6.48 -0.88
N TYR A 77 8.09 -6.31 -1.43
CA TYR A 77 8.47 -6.94 -2.69
C TYR A 77 8.71 -8.45 -2.56
N ASP A 78 9.27 -8.92 -1.45
CA ASP A 78 9.37 -10.37 -1.18
C ASP A 78 7.97 -11.03 -1.15
N ILE A 79 6.96 -10.32 -0.65
CA ILE A 79 5.56 -10.77 -0.66
C ILE A 79 5.00 -10.84 -2.09
N VAL A 80 5.32 -9.86 -2.95
CA VAL A 80 4.94 -9.88 -4.38
C VAL A 80 5.52 -11.13 -5.05
N LEU A 81 6.82 -11.38 -4.91
CA LEU A 81 7.50 -12.54 -5.51
C LEU A 81 6.93 -13.87 -5.03
N ALA A 82 6.65 -13.97 -3.73
CA ALA A 82 6.04 -15.17 -3.17
C ALA A 82 4.62 -15.40 -3.73
N ARG A 83 3.85 -14.32 -3.94
CA ARG A 83 2.49 -14.39 -4.48
C ARG A 83 2.43 -14.85 -5.93
N GLU A 84 3.42 -14.48 -6.75
CA GLU A 84 3.52 -14.92 -8.16
C GLU A 84 3.49 -16.46 -8.31
N SER A 85 3.94 -17.20 -7.30
CA SER A 85 3.97 -18.67 -7.34
C SER A 85 2.61 -19.37 -7.31
N PHE A 86 1.54 -18.66 -6.94
CA PHE A 86 0.20 -19.23 -6.83
C PHE A 86 -0.92 -18.31 -7.35
N VAL A 87 -0.59 -17.16 -7.97
CA VAL A 87 -1.61 -16.21 -8.47
C VAL A 87 -2.56 -16.85 -9.48
N ASP A 88 -2.06 -17.71 -10.36
CA ASP A 88 -2.88 -18.40 -11.39
C ASP A 88 -3.86 -19.42 -10.79
N LYS A 89 -3.68 -19.77 -9.51
CA LYS A 89 -4.54 -20.70 -8.76
C LYS A 89 -5.70 -19.96 -8.08
N ILE A 90 -5.71 -18.63 -8.12
CA ILE A 90 -6.78 -17.79 -7.56
C ILE A 90 -7.76 -17.44 -8.69
N PRO A 91 -9.08 -17.64 -8.50
CA PRO A 91 -10.08 -17.24 -9.49
C PRO A 91 -9.96 -15.76 -9.90
N VAL A 92 -9.99 -15.50 -11.21
CA VAL A 92 -9.64 -14.24 -11.92
C VAL A 92 -10.44 -12.98 -11.51
N ARG A 93 -11.39 -13.07 -10.55
CA ARG A 93 -12.25 -11.96 -10.12
C ARG A 93 -12.35 -11.87 -8.61
N HIS A 94 -11.25 -11.58 -7.94
CA HIS A 94 -11.26 -11.26 -6.52
C HIS A 94 -11.31 -9.73 -6.28
N ALA A 95 -12.08 -9.30 -5.28
CA ALA A 95 -12.35 -7.90 -4.97
C ALA A 95 -11.09 -7.04 -4.72
N ILE A 96 -9.96 -7.68 -4.41
CA ILE A 96 -8.69 -7.03 -4.07
C ILE A 96 -7.73 -6.85 -5.26
N LEU A 97 -8.08 -7.31 -6.47
CA LEU A 97 -7.13 -7.37 -7.60
C LEU A 97 -6.61 -5.99 -8.00
N ALA A 98 -7.47 -4.97 -8.02
CA ALA A 98 -7.09 -3.62 -8.37
C ALA A 98 -6.17 -3.00 -7.31
N ASP A 99 -6.49 -3.17 -6.02
CA ASP A 99 -5.67 -2.67 -4.92
C ASP A 99 -4.31 -3.37 -4.88
N GLU A 100 -4.30 -4.67 -5.11
CA GLU A 100 -3.09 -5.46 -5.18
C GLU A 100 -2.18 -5.03 -6.35
N THR A 101 -2.76 -4.80 -7.54
CA THR A 101 -2.04 -4.27 -8.70
C THR A 101 -1.43 -2.91 -8.38
N PHE A 102 -2.21 -2.05 -7.73
CA PHE A 102 -1.78 -0.72 -7.31
C PHE A 102 -0.60 -0.77 -6.32
N TYR A 103 -0.71 -1.55 -5.24
CA TYR A 103 0.38 -1.68 -4.25
C TYR A 103 1.60 -2.42 -4.80
N THR A 104 1.42 -3.39 -5.71
CA THR A 104 2.53 -4.03 -6.42
C THR A 104 3.30 -3.02 -7.25
N GLY A 105 2.61 -2.21 -8.05
CA GLY A 105 3.24 -1.15 -8.85
C GLY A 105 3.97 -0.13 -7.99
N LEU A 106 3.34 0.34 -6.92
CA LEU A 106 3.96 1.29 -6.00
C LEU A 106 5.20 0.70 -5.30
N THR A 107 5.14 -0.57 -4.90
CA THR A 107 6.26 -1.29 -4.29
C THR A 107 7.42 -1.43 -5.27
N ALA A 108 7.14 -1.82 -6.51
CA ALA A 108 8.15 -1.95 -7.56
C ALA A 108 8.89 -0.62 -7.80
N VAL A 109 8.17 0.52 -7.88
CA VAL A 109 8.82 1.84 -8.00
C VAL A 109 9.67 2.17 -6.77
N ALA A 110 9.17 1.88 -5.56
CA ALA A 110 9.90 2.19 -4.33
C ALA A 110 11.21 1.38 -4.22
N VAL A 111 11.16 0.08 -4.50
CA VAL A 111 12.35 -0.79 -4.47
C VAL A 111 13.32 -0.46 -5.60
N ALA A 112 12.82 -0.09 -6.78
CA ALA A 112 13.67 0.39 -7.87
C ALA A 112 14.52 1.59 -7.44
N ARG A 113 13.92 2.56 -6.72
CA ARG A 113 14.66 3.72 -6.20
C ARG A 113 15.69 3.34 -5.15
N GLU A 114 15.36 2.40 -4.25
CA GLU A 114 16.27 1.98 -3.19
C GLU A 114 17.48 1.20 -3.73
N LYS A 115 17.26 0.35 -4.74
CA LYS A 115 18.26 -0.57 -5.28
C LYS A 115 18.93 -0.09 -6.57
N GLY A 116 18.38 0.92 -7.24
CA GLY A 116 18.82 1.35 -8.56
C GLY A 116 18.53 0.31 -9.65
N ASP A 117 17.42 -0.42 -9.53
CA ASP A 117 17.05 -1.51 -10.44
C ASP A 117 15.92 -1.08 -11.40
N ASP A 118 16.31 -0.67 -12.60
CA ASP A 118 15.40 -0.24 -13.66
C ASP A 118 14.46 -1.37 -14.16
N THR A 119 14.78 -2.64 -13.93
CA THR A 119 13.93 -3.74 -14.39
C THR A 119 12.58 -3.74 -13.67
N LEU A 120 12.56 -3.30 -12.41
CA LEU A 120 11.34 -3.15 -11.61
C LEU A 120 10.41 -2.05 -12.15
N LEU A 121 10.93 -1.09 -12.93
CA LEU A 121 10.09 -0.09 -13.58
C LEU A 121 9.24 -0.70 -14.71
N VAL A 122 9.69 -1.80 -15.33
CA VAL A 122 8.87 -2.53 -16.31
C VAL A 122 7.62 -3.09 -15.61
N GLN A 123 7.78 -3.70 -14.44
CA GLN A 123 6.66 -4.21 -13.65
C GLN A 123 5.74 -3.08 -13.17
N ALA A 124 6.30 -1.96 -12.71
CA ALA A 124 5.51 -0.79 -12.31
C ALA A 124 4.67 -0.21 -13.46
N ARG A 125 5.24 -0.14 -14.68
CA ARG A 125 4.53 0.31 -15.88
C ARG A 125 3.44 -0.66 -16.30
N GLN A 126 3.68 -1.97 -16.21
CA GLN A 126 2.64 -2.97 -16.46
C GLN A 126 1.48 -2.83 -15.45
N CYS A 127 1.78 -2.59 -14.17
CA CYS A 127 0.76 -2.31 -13.17
C CYS A 127 -0.01 -1.03 -13.51
N LEU A 128 0.66 0.02 -13.98
CA LEU A 128 0.01 1.26 -14.43
C LEU A 128 -0.93 1.01 -15.63
N ASP A 129 -0.54 0.18 -16.60
CA ASP A 129 -1.39 -0.15 -17.74
C ASP A 129 -2.62 -0.97 -17.31
N ASN A 130 -2.45 -1.92 -16.39
CA ASN A 130 -3.58 -2.62 -15.77
C ASN A 130 -4.51 -1.64 -15.02
N MET A 131 -3.94 -0.66 -14.29
CA MET A 131 -4.72 0.39 -13.62
C MET A 131 -5.52 1.26 -14.60
N LYS A 132 -4.99 1.54 -15.80
CA LYS A 132 -5.76 2.22 -16.86
C LYS A 132 -6.95 1.36 -17.29
N GLY A 133 -6.75 0.05 -17.47
CA GLY A 133 -7.84 -0.88 -17.77
C GLY A 133 -8.93 -0.88 -16.68
N PHE A 134 -8.55 -0.84 -15.40
CA PHE A 134 -9.54 -0.69 -14.32
C PHE A 134 -10.28 0.66 -14.39
N CYS A 135 -9.61 1.74 -14.75
CA CYS A 135 -10.25 3.06 -14.92
C CYS A 135 -11.29 3.08 -16.05
N GLU A 136 -11.12 2.27 -17.11
CA GLU A 136 -12.13 2.10 -18.16
C GLU A 136 -13.40 1.41 -17.63
N GLN A 137 -13.26 0.55 -16.62
CA GLN A 137 -14.38 -0.13 -15.97
C GLN A 137 -15.08 0.75 -14.94
N CYS A 138 -14.31 1.45 -14.10
CA CYS A 138 -14.86 2.35 -13.08
C CYS A 138 -13.86 3.45 -12.71
N ARG A 139 -13.83 4.54 -13.48
CA ARG A 139 -12.93 5.67 -13.27
C ARG A 139 -12.96 6.20 -11.83
N HIS A 140 -14.14 6.40 -11.26
CA HIS A 140 -14.30 6.94 -9.91
C HIS A 140 -13.61 6.12 -8.81
N ASN A 141 -13.45 4.80 -9.01
CA ASN A 141 -12.85 3.91 -8.01
C ASN A 141 -11.32 3.76 -8.15
N PHE A 142 -10.76 4.09 -9.32
CA PHE A 142 -9.40 3.68 -9.67
C PHE A 142 -8.52 4.82 -10.18
N GLU A 143 -9.10 5.95 -10.57
CA GLU A 143 -8.35 7.05 -11.18
C GLU A 143 -7.34 7.67 -10.20
N HIS A 144 -7.67 7.82 -8.91
CA HIS A 144 -6.73 8.34 -7.91
C HIS A 144 -5.52 7.41 -7.70
N LYS A 145 -5.74 6.09 -7.73
CA LYS A 145 -4.67 5.08 -7.67
C LYS A 145 -3.78 5.13 -8.91
N ARG A 146 -4.39 5.23 -10.09
CA ARG A 146 -3.68 5.41 -11.37
C ARG A 146 -2.81 6.66 -11.34
N CYS A 147 -3.37 7.80 -10.93
CA CYS A 147 -2.65 9.07 -10.81
C CYS A 147 -1.48 8.96 -9.83
N LEU A 148 -1.69 8.36 -8.65
CA LEU A 148 -0.64 8.22 -7.64
C LEU A 148 0.50 7.31 -8.12
N LEU A 149 0.20 6.17 -8.75
CA LEU A 149 1.22 5.29 -9.31
C LEU A 149 1.98 5.98 -10.45
N GLU A 150 1.28 6.68 -11.34
CA GLU A 150 1.93 7.42 -12.42
C GLU A 150 2.79 8.58 -11.88
N ALA A 151 2.39 9.23 -10.79
CA ALA A 151 3.17 10.27 -10.14
C ALA A 151 4.51 9.71 -9.64
N GLU A 152 4.50 8.55 -8.98
CA GLU A 152 5.72 7.89 -8.52
C GLU A 152 6.63 7.48 -9.68
N ILE A 153 6.09 6.97 -10.78
CA ILE A 153 6.88 6.67 -11.99
C ILE A 153 7.45 7.96 -12.58
N ALA A 154 6.69 9.05 -12.61
CA ALA A 154 7.17 10.35 -13.10
C ALA A 154 8.29 10.92 -12.23
N VAL A 155 8.25 10.73 -10.90
CA VAL A 155 9.37 11.09 -10.00
C VAL A 155 10.61 10.27 -10.35
N TYR A 156 10.47 8.97 -10.60
CA TYR A 156 11.61 8.12 -11.00
C TYR A 156 12.23 8.61 -12.32
N ASP A 157 11.37 8.95 -13.29
CA ASP A 157 11.77 9.48 -14.60
C ASP A 157 12.27 10.93 -14.57
N CYS A 158 12.42 11.55 -13.39
CA CYS A 158 12.76 12.97 -13.21
C CYS A 158 11.79 13.96 -13.90
N LYS A 159 10.54 13.55 -14.16
CA LYS A 159 9.47 14.38 -14.76
C LYS A 159 8.68 15.10 -13.68
N TYR A 160 9.34 15.98 -12.93
CA TYR A 160 8.82 16.54 -11.68
C TYR A 160 7.55 17.39 -11.83
N ASP A 161 7.40 18.14 -12.91
CA ASP A 161 6.18 18.93 -13.14
C ASP A 161 4.97 18.03 -13.39
N LYS A 162 5.17 16.94 -14.15
CA LYS A 162 4.14 15.92 -14.35
C LYS A 162 3.79 15.22 -13.03
N ALA A 163 4.80 14.87 -12.23
CA ALA A 163 4.59 14.24 -10.93
C ALA A 163 3.77 15.13 -9.99
N ALA A 164 4.09 16.43 -9.92
CA ALA A 164 3.35 17.39 -9.09
C ALA A 164 1.86 17.44 -9.46
N SER A 165 1.54 17.59 -10.75
CA SER A 165 0.14 17.60 -11.21
C SER A 165 -0.59 16.28 -10.90
N LEU A 166 0.08 15.14 -11.08
CA LEU A 166 -0.50 13.83 -10.80
C LEU A 166 -0.75 13.58 -9.31
N TYR A 167 0.11 14.10 -8.42
CA TYR A 167 -0.17 14.06 -6.98
C TYR A 167 -1.40 14.91 -6.62
N ASP A 168 -1.52 16.11 -7.18
CA ASP A 168 -2.68 16.98 -6.95
C ASP A 168 -3.97 16.30 -7.43
N ASP A 169 -3.94 15.64 -8.60
CA ASP A 169 -5.07 14.86 -9.11
C ASP A 169 -5.39 13.66 -8.21
N ALA A 170 -4.39 12.89 -7.77
CA ALA A 170 -4.62 11.76 -6.86
C ALA A 170 -5.28 12.21 -5.54
N ILE A 171 -4.80 13.31 -4.95
CA ILE A 171 -5.34 13.89 -3.72
C ILE A 171 -6.77 14.37 -3.91
N ARG A 172 -7.03 15.11 -5.00
CA ARG A 172 -8.35 15.67 -5.30
C ARG A 172 -9.38 14.57 -5.54
N ILE A 173 -9.08 13.61 -6.41
CA ILE A 173 -10.01 12.54 -6.79
C ILE A 173 -10.29 11.60 -5.61
N ALA A 174 -9.26 11.26 -4.82
CA ALA A 174 -9.46 10.47 -3.60
C ALA A 174 -10.39 11.19 -2.61
N GLY A 175 -10.24 12.51 -2.47
CA GLY A 175 -11.10 13.34 -1.63
C GLY A 175 -12.54 13.45 -2.14
N GLU A 176 -12.74 13.68 -3.43
CA GLU A 176 -14.06 13.77 -4.09
C GLU A 176 -14.88 12.48 -3.90
N HIS A 177 -14.22 11.33 -3.84
CA HIS A 177 -14.87 10.02 -3.70
C HIS A 177 -14.75 9.40 -2.30
N GLY A 178 -14.20 10.12 -1.32
CA GLY A 178 -14.18 9.67 0.08
C GLY A 178 -13.17 8.56 0.41
N PHE A 179 -12.13 8.38 -0.42
CA PHE A 179 -11.04 7.44 -0.17
C PHE A 179 -10.02 8.00 0.84
N VAL A 180 -10.44 8.15 2.10
CA VAL A 180 -9.70 8.88 3.15
C VAL A 180 -8.25 8.42 3.31
N HIS A 181 -8.02 7.11 3.44
CA HIS A 181 -6.68 6.57 3.66
C HIS A 181 -5.76 6.72 2.43
N GLU A 182 -6.32 6.66 1.23
CA GLU A 182 -5.59 6.82 -0.03
C GLU A 182 -5.29 8.29 -0.31
N GLN A 183 -6.19 9.19 0.10
CA GLN A 183 -5.91 10.63 0.15
C GLN A 183 -4.76 10.93 1.11
N GLY A 184 -4.76 10.31 2.29
CA GLY A 184 -3.66 10.37 3.24
C GLY A 184 -2.34 9.87 2.66
N LEU A 185 -2.37 8.72 1.97
CA LEU A 185 -1.21 8.17 1.28
C LEU A 185 -0.71 9.10 0.17
N ALA A 186 -1.60 9.64 -0.67
CA ALA A 186 -1.22 10.58 -1.72
C ALA A 186 -0.55 11.85 -1.16
N HIS A 187 -1.05 12.37 -0.03
CA HIS A 187 -0.39 13.46 0.69
C HIS A 187 0.99 13.04 1.24
N GLU A 188 1.14 11.86 1.84
CA GLU A 188 2.45 11.38 2.32
C GLU A 188 3.46 11.29 1.18
N LYS A 189 3.05 10.74 0.03
CA LYS A 189 3.90 10.59 -1.15
C LYS A 189 4.29 11.93 -1.77
N ALA A 190 3.33 12.85 -1.92
CA ALA A 190 3.60 14.23 -2.35
C ALA A 190 4.54 14.98 -1.39
N GLY A 191 4.35 14.78 -0.08
CA GLY A 191 5.23 15.33 0.96
C GLY A 191 6.65 14.81 0.84
N SER A 192 6.82 13.50 0.65
CA SER A 192 8.13 12.86 0.44
C SER A 192 8.82 13.36 -0.83
N PHE A 193 8.06 13.53 -1.92
CA PHE A 193 8.56 14.11 -3.16
C PHE A 193 9.10 15.53 -2.96
N TYR A 194 8.30 16.42 -2.35
CA TYR A 194 8.74 17.79 -2.08
C TYR A 194 9.87 17.87 -1.05
N TYR A 195 9.93 16.94 -0.11
CA TYR A 195 11.01 16.84 0.86
C TYR A 195 12.33 16.52 0.15
N GLY A 196 12.34 15.53 -0.75
CA GLY A 196 13.52 15.20 -1.57
C GLY A 196 13.99 16.35 -2.48
N LEU A 197 13.09 17.25 -2.86
CA LEU A 197 13.42 18.47 -3.62
C LEU A 197 13.80 19.67 -2.73
N ASN A 198 13.93 19.51 -1.41
CA ASN A 198 14.16 20.59 -0.44
C ASN A 198 13.13 21.74 -0.54
N ARG A 199 11.85 21.41 -0.84
CA ARG A 199 10.78 22.40 -0.98
C ARG A 199 9.92 22.49 0.30
N SER A 200 9.55 23.72 0.66
CA SER A 200 8.75 24.04 1.86
C SER A 200 7.35 23.43 1.88
N LYS A 201 6.80 23.08 0.71
CA LYS A 201 5.48 22.44 0.59
C LYS A 201 5.40 21.08 1.30
N SER A 202 6.52 20.38 1.48
CA SER A 202 6.59 19.05 2.10
C SER A 202 5.86 18.97 3.44
N LEU A 203 6.15 19.90 4.36
CA LEU A 203 5.55 19.92 5.70
C LEU A 203 4.03 20.03 5.67
N GLN A 204 3.47 20.82 4.74
CA GLN A 204 2.02 20.97 4.62
C GLN A 204 1.37 19.67 4.16
N HIS A 205 1.98 18.95 3.21
CA HIS A 205 1.48 17.66 2.77
C HIS A 205 1.52 16.63 3.91
N PHE A 206 2.60 16.59 4.70
CA PHE A 206 2.65 15.67 5.83
C PHE A 206 1.62 15.97 6.93
N LYS A 207 1.32 17.25 7.19
CA LYS A 207 0.23 17.64 8.10
C LYS A 207 -1.12 17.11 7.62
N TRP A 208 -1.39 17.20 6.32
CA TRP A 208 -2.61 16.64 5.73
C TRP A 208 -2.63 15.11 5.79
N ALA A 209 -1.52 14.44 5.47
CA ALA A 209 -1.41 12.99 5.59
C ALA A 209 -1.73 12.52 7.02
N LYS A 210 -1.15 13.17 8.04
CA LYS A 210 -1.48 12.93 9.46
C LYS A 210 -2.98 13.08 9.73
N LYS A 211 -3.60 14.18 9.29
CA LYS A 211 -5.05 14.41 9.47
C LYS A 211 -5.87 13.26 8.89
N TYR A 212 -5.57 12.83 7.66
CA TYR A 212 -6.34 11.77 7.00
C TYR A 212 -6.10 10.38 7.61
N PHE A 213 -4.87 10.06 8.05
CA PHE A 213 -4.63 8.82 8.77
C PHE A 213 -5.30 8.79 10.15
N LEU A 214 -5.38 9.92 10.84
CA LEU A 214 -6.20 10.04 12.07
C LEU A 214 -7.68 9.83 11.77
N GLN A 215 -8.22 10.49 10.74
CA GLN A 215 -9.61 10.35 10.33
C GLN A 215 -9.95 8.90 9.90
N TRP A 216 -9.01 8.22 9.26
CA TRP A 216 -9.15 6.81 8.89
C TRP A 216 -9.07 5.86 10.09
N GLY A 217 -8.54 6.31 11.24
CA GLY A 217 -8.41 5.51 12.45
C GLY A 217 -7.07 4.78 12.59
N SER A 218 -6.00 5.26 11.98
CA SER A 218 -4.66 4.68 12.09
C SER A 218 -3.66 5.57 12.84
N PRO A 219 -3.74 5.67 14.18
CA PRO A 219 -2.77 6.41 14.99
C PRO A 219 -1.34 5.85 14.86
N ARG A 220 -1.20 4.54 14.62
CA ARG A 220 0.11 3.93 14.42
C ARG A 220 0.80 4.44 13.15
N LYS A 221 0.03 4.63 12.08
CA LYS A 221 0.53 5.20 10.83
C LYS A 221 0.93 6.68 10.98
N VAL A 222 0.20 7.43 11.82
CA VAL A 222 0.55 8.82 12.17
C VAL A 222 1.89 8.88 12.88
N ARG A 223 2.12 8.04 13.90
CA ARG A 223 3.40 7.99 14.62
C ARG A 223 4.55 7.63 13.70
N ASP A 224 4.35 6.64 12.84
CA ASP A 224 5.34 6.24 11.84
C ASP A 224 5.70 7.42 10.90
N LEU A 225 4.70 8.17 10.43
CA LEU A 225 4.92 9.38 9.64
C LEU A 225 5.71 10.46 10.40
N GLU A 226 5.34 10.74 11.65
CA GLU A 226 6.02 11.71 12.51
C GLU A 226 7.49 11.33 12.76
N GLN A 227 7.76 10.04 13.00
CA GLN A 227 9.11 9.51 13.20
C GLN A 227 9.96 9.59 11.93
N ARG A 228 9.41 9.22 10.76
CA ARG A 228 10.18 9.18 9.50
C ARG A 228 10.58 10.55 8.97
N TYR A 229 9.81 11.59 9.25
CA TYR A 229 10.05 12.94 8.72
C TYR A 229 10.31 13.99 9.81
N SER A 230 10.50 13.56 11.06
CA SER A 230 10.74 14.45 12.22
C SER A 230 9.70 15.56 12.36
N ILE A 231 8.45 15.26 12.02
CA ILE A 231 7.34 16.21 12.16
C ILE A 231 6.92 16.14 13.63
N GLY A 232 7.26 17.19 14.40
CA GLY A 232 6.93 17.25 15.81
C GLY A 232 5.44 16.98 16.05
N SER A 233 5.13 16.32 17.17
CA SER A 233 3.76 16.07 17.64
C SER A 233 3.09 17.39 18.00
N SER A 234 2.62 18.12 16.99
CA SER A 234 1.73 19.26 17.22
C SER A 234 0.38 18.70 17.67
N SER A 235 0.18 18.68 18.98
CA SER A 235 -1.11 18.51 19.63
C SER A 235 -2.03 19.65 19.22
N THR A 236 -3.19 19.31 18.68
CA THR A 236 -4.38 20.16 18.71
C THR A 236 -5.55 19.28 19.11
#